data_AF-A0A1C7MP48-F1
#
_entry.id   AF-A0A1C7MP48-F1
#
_cell.length_a   1.000
_cell.length_b   1.000
_cell.length_c   1.000
_cell.angle_alpha   90.00
_cell.angle_beta   90.00
_cell.angle_gamma   90.00
#
_symmetry.space_group_name_H-M   'P 1'
#
loop_
_entity.id
_entity.type
_entity.pdbx_description
1 polymer ?
#
loop_
_entity_poly.entity_id
_entity_poly.type
_entity_poly.pdbx_seq_one_letter_code
_entity_poly.pdbx_strand_id
1 'polypeptide(L)'
;MHSPVALVKCRSEGMNLTLEAELESGATIIIRQNYPGKDPKEQAWKSCKFDSEVFVLSYLKENTHIPVPELHAVVRGNDTNFVVMNKVPGVMLVNAFGLFSTAVKVQMRL
;
A
#
# COMPACT_ATOMS: atom_id res chain seq x y z
N MET A 1 12.65 -19.54 0.88
CA MET A 1 11.60 -20.48 0.45
C MET A 1 10.43 -19.65 -0.06
N HIS A 2 10.06 -19.77 -1.33
CA HIS A 2 8.91 -19.04 -1.90
C HIS A 2 7.66 -19.91 -1.76
N SER A 3 6.64 -19.42 -1.04
CA SER A 3 5.34 -20.08 -0.93
C SER A 3 4.47 -19.69 -2.13
N PRO A 4 3.80 -20.63 -2.81
CA PRO A 4 2.87 -20.30 -3.89
C PRO A 4 1.67 -19.48 -3.37
N VAL A 5 1.00 -18.79 -4.30
CA VAL A 5 -0.21 -18.00 -4.04
C VAL A 5 -1.44 -18.89 -4.20
N ALA A 6 -2.26 -18.99 -3.16
CA ALA A 6 -3.50 -19.78 -3.16
C ALA A 6 -4.71 -18.95 -3.63
N LEU A 7 -4.81 -17.70 -3.19
CA LEU A 7 -5.94 -16.82 -3.48
C LEU A 7 -5.47 -15.36 -3.67
N VAL A 8 -6.13 -14.63 -4.58
CA VAL A 8 -5.91 -13.20 -4.78
C VAL A 8 -7.25 -12.47 -4.81
N LYS A 9 -7.33 -11.34 -4.10
CA LYS A 9 -8.51 -10.47 -4.06
C LYS A 9 -8.12 -9.01 -4.32
N CYS A 10 -8.84 -8.34 -5.23
CA CYS A 10 -8.71 -6.89 -5.39
C CYS A 10 -9.37 -6.16 -4.20
N ARG A 11 -8.62 -5.25 -3.58
CA ARG A 11 -9.06 -4.43 -2.44
C ARG A 11 -9.36 -2.99 -2.82
N SER A 12 -8.64 -2.47 -3.80
CA SER A 12 -8.82 -1.12 -4.33
C SER A 12 -8.14 -1.01 -5.69
N GLU A 13 -8.71 -0.21 -6.57
CA GLU A 13 -8.18 0.05 -7.93
C GLU A 13 -8.21 1.54 -8.31
N GLY A 14 -8.61 2.42 -7.37
CA GLY A 14 -8.89 3.84 -7.68
C GLY A 14 -7.63 4.64 -8.05
N MET A 15 -6.75 4.87 -7.07
CA MET A 15 -5.48 5.57 -7.31
C MET A 15 -4.32 4.61 -7.59
N ASN A 16 -4.32 3.48 -6.90
CA ASN A 16 -3.34 2.41 -7.01
C ASN A 16 -4.11 1.08 -7.01
N LEU A 17 -3.59 0.07 -7.69
CA LEU A 17 -4.09 -1.28 -7.55
C LEU A 17 -3.55 -1.86 -6.24
N THR A 18 -4.45 -2.28 -5.35
CA THR A 18 -4.10 -2.97 -4.11
C THR A 18 -4.74 -4.35 -4.13
N LEU A 19 -3.91 -5.39 -4.15
CA LEU A 19 -4.30 -6.78 -4.09
C LEU A 19 -3.95 -7.32 -2.71
N GLU A 20 -4.83 -8.18 -2.20
CA GLU A 20 -4.58 -9.02 -1.03
C GLU A 20 -4.40 -10.44 -1.53
N ALA A 21 -3.27 -11.06 -1.22
CA ALA A 21 -2.97 -12.43 -1.61
C ALA A 21 -2.76 -13.32 -0.38
N GLU A 22 -3.38 -14.48 -0.39
CA GLU A 22 -3.16 -15.54 0.59
C GLU A 22 -2.19 -16.55 -0.01
N LEU A 23 -1.11 -16.83 0.72
CA LEU A 23 -0.11 -17.82 0.35
C LEU A 23 -0.53 -19.20 0.86
N GLU A 24 -0.05 -20.27 0.22
CA GLU A 24 -0.32 -21.65 0.67
C GLU A 24 0.15 -21.93 2.11
N SER A 25 1.14 -21.17 2.58
CA SER A 25 1.58 -21.17 3.98
C SER A 25 0.55 -20.61 4.98
N GLY A 26 -0.58 -20.07 4.50
CA GLY A 26 -1.59 -19.37 5.29
C GLY A 26 -1.25 -17.90 5.59
N ALA A 27 -0.06 -17.43 5.17
CA ALA A 27 0.31 -16.04 5.33
C ALA A 27 -0.46 -15.14 4.35
N THR A 28 -0.88 -13.96 4.80
CA THR A 28 -1.50 -12.94 3.93
C THR A 28 -0.53 -11.80 3.65
N ILE A 29 -0.40 -11.46 2.37
CA ILE A 29 0.40 -10.34 1.88
C ILE A 29 -0.46 -9.33 1.14
N ILE A 30 0.01 -8.09 1.11
CA ILE A 30 -0.55 -7.01 0.30
C ILE A 30 0.43 -6.72 -0.83
N ILE A 31 -0.09 -6.70 -2.05
CA ILE A 31 0.63 -6.28 -3.25
C ILE A 31 0.02 -4.97 -3.68
N ARG A 32 0.82 -3.91 -3.74
CA ARG A 32 0.35 -2.61 -4.21
C ARG A 32 1.15 -2.17 -5.42
N GLN A 33 0.43 -1.86 -6.48
CA GLN A 33 0.97 -1.46 -7.76
C GLN A 33 0.51 -0.03 -8.07
N ASN A 34 1.46 0.83 -8.42
CA ASN A 34 1.17 2.16 -8.93
C ASN A 34 0.99 2.09 -10.44
N TYR A 35 -0.10 2.70 -10.93
CA TYR A 35 -0.33 2.84 -12.37
C TYR A 35 0.55 3.94 -12.97
N PRO A 36 0.97 3.78 -14.24
CA PRO A 36 1.65 4.86 -14.95
C PRO A 36 0.79 6.14 -14.97
N GLY A 37 1.45 7.29 -14.87
CA GLY A 37 0.88 8.61 -15.12
C GLY A 37 0.50 8.76 -16.59
N LYS A 38 -0.49 9.62 -16.87
CA LYS A 38 -0.92 9.93 -18.23
C LYS A 38 0.06 10.87 -18.94
N ASP A 39 0.85 11.62 -18.16
CA ASP A 39 1.87 12.53 -18.66
C ASP A 39 3.20 12.40 -17.89
N PRO A 40 4.32 12.91 -18.43
CA PRO A 40 5.64 12.78 -17.81
C PRO A 40 5.76 13.44 -16.43
N LYS A 41 5.05 14.54 -16.17
CA LYS A 41 5.09 15.22 -14.87
C LYS A 41 4.35 14.40 -13.82
N GLU A 42 3.17 13.89 -14.16
CA GLU A 42 2.40 12.99 -13.31
C GLU A 42 3.21 11.72 -13.01
N GLN A 43 3.86 11.13 -14.02
CA GLN A 43 4.69 9.94 -13.85
C GLN A 43 5.88 10.20 -12.93
N ALA A 44 6.61 11.31 -13.12
CA ALA A 44 7.72 11.68 -12.25
C ALA A 44 7.27 11.88 -10.79
N TRP A 45 6.13 12.56 -10.59
CA TRP A 45 5.55 12.73 -9.26
C TRP A 45 5.13 11.39 -8.63
N LYS A 46 4.48 10.49 -9.39
CA LYS A 46 4.09 9.15 -8.90
C LYS A 46 5.30 8.30 -8.53
N SER A 47 6.37 8.35 -9.31
CA SER A 47 7.62 7.63 -9.00
C SER A 47 8.25 8.18 -7.72
N CYS A 48 8.38 9.50 -7.60
CA CYS A 48 8.92 10.15 -6.40
C CYS A 48 8.10 9.83 -5.15
N LYS A 49 6.76 9.84 -5.27
CA LYS A 49 5.85 9.45 -4.20
C LYS A 49 6.05 7.98 -3.78
N PHE A 50 6.20 7.06 -4.74
CA PHE A 50 6.46 5.64 -4.48
C PHE A 50 7.76 5.44 -3.71
N ASP A 51 8.85 6.06 -4.16
CA ASP A 51 10.15 5.93 -3.50
C ASP A 51 10.14 6.56 -2.10
N SER A 52 9.47 7.70 -1.95
CA SER A 52 9.27 8.34 -0.64
C SER A 52 8.51 7.43 0.32
N GLU A 53 7.49 6.74 -0.16
CA GLU A 53 6.70 5.83 0.66
C GLU A 53 7.50 4.59 1.08
N VAL A 54 8.23 3.98 0.16
CA VAL A 54 9.15 2.86 0.48
C VAL A 54 10.17 3.30 1.52
N PHE A 55 10.78 4.48 1.33
CA PHE A 55 11.76 5.02 2.27
C PHE A 55 11.16 5.24 3.66
N VAL A 56 10.00 5.90 3.75
CA VAL A 56 9.35 6.18 5.04
C VAL A 56 8.97 4.90 5.76
N LEU A 57 8.41 3.90 5.06
CA LEU A 57 8.04 2.63 5.68
C LEU A 57 9.25 1.87 6.21
N SER A 58 10.33 1.77 5.42
CA SER A 58 11.60 1.18 5.86
C SER A 58 12.18 1.92 7.06
N TYR A 59 12.25 3.25 6.99
CA TYR A 59 12.77 4.06 8.08
C TYR A 59 11.98 3.89 9.37
N LEU A 60 10.65 3.94 9.31
CA LEU A 60 9.78 3.78 10.48
C LEU A 60 9.92 2.40 11.12
N LYS A 61 10.05 1.34 10.31
CA LYS A 61 10.26 -0.03 10.78
C LYS A 61 11.57 -0.17 11.55
N GLU A 62 12.63 0.48 11.10
CA GLU A 62 13.97 0.36 11.68
C GLU A 62 14.20 1.30 12.87
N ASN A 63 13.59 2.48 12.86
CA ASN A 63 13.95 3.58 13.76
C ASN A 63 12.87 3.95 14.77
N THR A 64 11.70 3.31 14.72
CA THR A 64 10.57 3.63 15.62
C THR A 64 9.87 2.37 16.11
N HIS A 65 8.98 2.54 17.10
CA HIS A 65 8.06 1.50 17.54
C HIS A 65 6.68 1.57 16.88
N ILE A 66 6.51 2.43 15.86
CA ILE A 66 5.23 2.56 15.16
C ILE A 66 5.04 1.29 14.32
N PRO A 67 3.92 0.56 14.50
CA PRO A 67 3.66 -0.63 13.71
C PRO A 67 3.39 -0.22 12.26
N VAL A 68 4.27 -0.63 11.36
CA VAL A 68 4.15 -0.42 9.91
C VAL A 68 4.23 -1.75 9.17
N PRO A 69 3.66 -1.86 7.96
CA PRO A 69 3.87 -3.01 7.09
C PRO A 69 5.37 -3.21 6.81
N GLU A 70 5.82 -4.45 6.91
CA GLU A 70 7.14 -4.89 6.54
C GLU A 70 7.20 -5.14 5.04
N LEU A 71 8.19 -4.53 4.38
CA LEU A 71 8.38 -4.66 2.94
C LEU A 71 9.15 -5.95 2.64
N HIS A 72 8.54 -6.87 1.90
CA HIS A 72 9.18 -8.10 1.45
C HIS A 72 9.87 -7.94 0.10
N ALA A 73 9.30 -7.14 -0.78
CA ALA A 73 9.87 -6.86 -2.09
C ALA A 73 9.45 -5.47 -2.59
N VAL A 74 10.37 -4.79 -3.25
CA VAL A 74 10.13 -3.54 -3.96
C VAL A 74 10.63 -3.72 -5.37
N VAL A 75 9.73 -3.66 -6.35
CA VAL A 75 10.05 -3.81 -7.77
C VAL A 75 9.83 -2.49 -8.47
N ARG A 76 10.88 -2.05 -9.16
CA ARG A 76 10.89 -0.82 -9.95
C ARG A 76 10.94 -1.20 -11.42
N GLY A 77 9.88 -0.85 -12.15
CA GLY A 77 9.78 -1.06 -13.59
C GLY A 77 9.75 0.26 -14.33
N ASN A 78 9.88 0.20 -15.65
CA ASN A 78 9.80 1.39 -16.51
C ASN A 78 8.40 2.03 -16.46
N ASP A 79 7.36 1.19 -16.47
CA ASP A 79 5.97 1.64 -16.52
C ASP A 79 5.22 1.40 -15.20
N THR A 80 5.70 0.44 -14.40
CA THR A 80 4.96 -0.08 -13.26
C THR A 80 5.88 -0.34 -12.08
N ASN A 81 5.56 0.28 -10.95
CA ASN A 81 6.22 0.01 -9.68
C ASN A 81 5.26 -0.75 -8.78
N PHE A 82 5.77 -1.75 -8.06
CA PHE A 82 4.97 -2.43 -7.06
C PHE A 82 5.77 -2.78 -5.82
N VAL A 83 5.07 -2.86 -4.70
CA VAL A 83 5.59 -3.23 -3.40
C VAL A 83 4.78 -4.40 -2.84
N VAL A 84 5.47 -5.38 -2.30
CA VAL A 84 4.90 -6.51 -1.58
C VAL A 84 5.23 -6.33 -0.11
N MET A 85 4.20 -6.38 0.72
CA MET A 85 4.31 -6.17 2.16
C MET A 85 3.41 -7.15 2.92
N ASN A 86 3.72 -7.41 4.18
CA ASN A 86 2.81 -8.18 5.03
C ASN A 86 1.49 -7.43 5.23
N LYS A 87 0.42 -8.18 5.47
CA LYS A 87 -0.84 -7.58 5.95
C LYS A 87 -0.71 -7.31 7.45
N VAL A 88 -0.88 -6.06 7.85
CA VAL A 88 -0.92 -5.68 9.26
C VAL A 88 -2.25 -6.15 9.87
N PRO A 89 -2.24 -6.80 11.06
CA PRO A 89 -3.46 -7.25 11.72
C PRO A 89 -4.30 -6.05 12.16
N GLY A 90 -5.61 -6.13 11.94
CA GLY A 90 -6.55 -5.10 12.37
C GLY A 90 -7.73 -4.93 11.42
N VAL A 91 -8.67 -4.10 11.84
CA VAL A 91 -9.83 -3.69 11.05
C VAL A 91 -9.71 -2.20 10.78
N MET A 92 -9.93 -1.81 9.53
CA MET A 92 -9.91 -0.42 9.13
C MET A 92 -11.18 0.28 9.62
N LEU A 93 -11.04 1.16 10.61
CA LEU A 93 -12.19 1.82 11.25
C LEU A 93 -12.77 2.98 10.41
N VAL A 94 -11.96 3.64 9.56
CA VAL A 94 -12.29 4.99 9.05
C VAL A 94 -12.35 5.09 7.51
N ASN A 95 -12.47 3.98 6.79
CA ASN A 95 -12.40 4.04 5.32
C ASN A 95 -13.59 4.76 4.65
N ALA A 96 -14.72 4.92 5.36
CA ALA A 96 -15.86 5.67 4.86
C ALA A 96 -15.65 7.20 4.90
N PHE A 97 -14.73 7.68 5.77
CA PHE A 97 -14.61 9.11 6.05
C PHE A 97 -13.29 9.74 5.60
N GLY A 98 -12.35 8.95 5.07
CA GLY A 98 -11.05 9.45 4.61
C GLY A 98 -11.14 10.62 3.63
N LEU A 99 -12.13 10.59 2.73
CA LEU A 99 -12.41 11.62 1.73
C LEU A 99 -13.19 12.83 2.26
N PHE A 100 -13.73 12.77 3.48
CA PHE A 100 -14.42 13.92 4.03
C PHE A 100 -13.45 14.98 4.48
N SER A 101 -13.86 16.24 4.28
CA SER A 101 -13.15 17.39 4.79
C SER A 101 -13.04 17.33 6.31
N THR A 102 -12.02 17.99 6.86
CA THR A 102 -11.78 18.06 8.31
C THR A 102 -13.03 18.54 9.07
N ALA A 103 -13.80 19.46 8.48
CA ALA A 103 -15.05 19.95 9.06
C ALA A 103 -16.10 18.84 9.25
N VAL A 104 -16.26 17.97 8.25
CA VAL A 104 -17.23 16.88 8.30
C VAL A 104 -16.80 15.79 9.31
N LYS A 105 -15.50 15.55 9.46
CA LYS A 105 -14.95 14.63 10.48
C LYS A 105 -15.24 15.13 11.90
N VAL A 106 -15.05 16.42 12.15
CA VAL A 106 -15.35 17.07 13.45
C VAL A 106 -16.84 16.96 13.81
N GLN A 107 -17.72 17.06 12.81
CA GLN A 107 -19.17 17.03 13.02
C GLN A 107 -19.70 15.63 13.35
N MET A 108 -18.97 14.58 12.97
CA MET A 108 -19.31 13.17 13.22
C MET A 108 -18.80 12.63 14.57
N ARG A 109 -18.13 13.46 15.39
CA ARG A 109 -17.51 13.07 16.69
C ARG A 109 -16.64 11.81 16.59
N LEU A 110 -15.72 11.79 15.62
CA LEU A 110 -14.50 10.99 15.64
C LEU A 110 -13.34 11.81 16.18
#